data_AF-A0AAU2UA85-F1
#
_entry.id   AF-A0AAU2UA85-F1
#
_cell.length_a   1.000
_cell.length_b   1.000
_cell.length_c   1.000
_cell.angle_alpha   90.00
_cell.angle_beta   90.00
_cell.angle_gamma   90.00
#
_symmetry.space_group_name_H-M   'P 1'
#
loop_
_entity.id
_entity.type
_entity.pdbx_description
1 polymer ?
#
loop_
_entity_poly.entity_id
_entity_poly.type
_entity_poly.pdbx_seq_one_letter_code
_entity_poly.pdbx_strand_id
1 'polypeptide(L)' 'MDMRDPQEVGIAFGAMILGATVSTDPPAPSSPLGRIRAFTAEHGEDALRPEHFDAAHAGLPLPPP' A
#
# COMPACT_ATOMS: atom_id res chain seq x y z
N MET A 1 3.11 16.69 -8.16
CA MET A 1 1.88 16.18 -8.78
C MET A 1 1.81 16.74 -10.20
N ASP A 2 1.90 15.90 -11.22
CA ASP A 2 1.67 16.19 -12.63
C ASP A 2 0.19 16.00 -12.98
N MET A 3 -0.55 17.11 -13.13
CA MET A 3 -1.98 17.11 -13.47
C MET A 3 -2.27 16.71 -14.93
N ARG A 4 -1.27 16.21 -15.65
CA ARG A 4 -1.40 15.60 -16.98
C ARG A 4 -1.32 14.08 -16.94
N ASP A 5 -0.93 13.49 -15.82
CA ASP A 5 -0.98 12.03 -15.61
C ASP A 5 -2.40 11.63 -15.16
N PRO A 6 -3.11 10.79 -15.93
CA PRO A 6 -4.43 10.29 -15.55
C PRO A 6 -4.47 9.61 -14.17
N GLN A 7 -3.40 8.95 -13.74
CA GLN A 7 -3.35 8.31 -12.42
C GLN A 7 -3.29 9.35 -11.30
N GLU A 8 -2.43 10.36 -11.43
CA GLU A 8 -2.31 11.41 -10.41
C GLU A 8 -3.59 12.25 -10.32
N VAL A 9 -4.24 12.53 -11.46
CA VAL A 9 -5.57 13.17 -11.49
C VAL A 9 -6.62 12.32 -10.78
N GLY A 10 -6.65 11.02 -11.03
CA GLY A 10 -7.56 10.09 -10.36
C GLY A 10 -7.34 10.02 -8.85
N ILE A 11 -6.09 9.99 -8.41
CA ILE A 11 -5.70 10.02 -6.99
C ILE A 11 -6.16 11.34 -6.34
N ALA A 12 -5.90 12.47 -6.99
CA ALA A 12 -6.32 13.78 -6.50
C ALA A 12 -7.85 13.88 -6.36
N PHE A 13 -8.58 13.41 -7.37
CA PHE A 13 -10.04 13.34 -7.34
C PHE A 13 -10.54 12.46 -6.19
N GLY A 14 -9.97 11.26 -6.03
CA GLY A 14 -10.33 10.36 -4.94
C GLY A 14 -10.09 10.97 -3.56
N ALA A 15 -8.96 11.64 -3.37
CA ALA A 15 -8.65 12.35 -2.13
C ALA A 15 -9.68 13.45 -1.81
N MET A 16 -10.11 14.23 -2.81
CA MET A 16 -11.17 15.24 -2.64
C MET A 16 -12.49 14.61 -2.21
N ILE A 17 -12.94 13.54 -2.87
CA ILE A 17 -14.22 12.89 -2.58
C ILE A 17 -14.22 12.24 -1.19
N LEU A 18 -13.11 11.63 -0.78
CA LEU A 18 -12.98 10.96 0.52
C LEU A 18 -12.66 11.91 1.68
N GLY A 19 -12.39 13.20 1.41
CA GLY A 19 -11.88 14.13 2.42
C GLY A 19 -10.52 13.70 2.99
N ALA A 20 -9.74 12.97 2.20
CA ALA A 20 -8.46 12.40 2.61
C ALA A 20 -7.29 13.24 2.09
N THR A 21 -6.10 13.01 2.66
CA THR A 21 -4.84 13.57 2.15
C THR A 21 -3.98 12.45 1.60
N VAL A 22 -3.37 12.67 0.45
CA VAL A 22 -2.42 11.74 -0.16
C VAL A 22 -1.06 11.96 0.49
N SER A 23 -0.52 10.93 1.14
CA SER A 23 0.86 10.97 1.64
C SER A 23 1.82 10.43 0.59
N THR A 24 2.94 11.14 0.41
CA THR A 24 4.10 10.68 -0.39
C THR A 24 5.21 10.09 0.48
N ASP A 25 5.05 10.15 1.80
CA ASP A 25 6.03 9.60 2.74
C ASP A 25 6.01 8.06 2.72
N PRO A 26 7.09 7.40 3.17
CA PRO A 26 7.08 5.97 3.39
C PRO A 26 5.90 5.56 4.29
N PRO A 27 5.22 4.43 3.99
CA PRO A 27 4.14 3.96 4.84
C PRO A 27 4.68 3.61 6.23
N ALA A 28 3.90 3.89 7.27
CA ALA A 28 4.26 3.54 8.63
C ALA A 28 4.56 2.02 8.73
N PRO A 29 5.62 1.56 9.41
CA PRO A 29 6.00 0.14 9.44
C PRO A 29 4.91 -0.79 9.95
N SER A 30 4.08 -0.31 10.88
CA SER A 30 2.95 -1.04 11.45
C SER A 30 1.68 -1.02 10.58
N SER A 31 1.61 -0.15 9.57
CA SER A 31 0.48 -0.13 8.64
C SER A 31 0.44 -1.38 7.77
N PRO A 32 -0.74 -1.78 7.25
CA PRO A 32 -0.85 -2.91 6.32
C PRO A 32 0.17 -2.84 5.17
N LEU A 33 0.27 -1.67 4.52
CA LEU A 33 1.21 -1.47 3.41
C LEU A 33 2.67 -1.49 3.86
N GLY A 34 2.98 -0.96 5.05
CA GLY A 34 4.33 -1.01 5.62
C GLY A 34 4.80 -2.44 5.85
N ARG A 35 3.92 -3.29 6.38
CA ARG A 35 4.21 -4.72 6.60
C ARG A 35 4.42 -5.49 5.30
N ILE A 36 3.59 -5.23 4.28
CA ILE A 36 3.77 -5.81 2.94
C ILE A 36 5.11 -5.39 2.34
N ARG A 37 5.46 -4.09 2.39
CA ARG A 37 6.74 -3.62 1.87
C ARG A 37 7.94 -4.25 2.58
N ALA A 38 7.85 -4.46 3.90
CA ALA A 38 8.90 -5.15 4.65
C ALA A 38 9.06 -6.61 4.20
N PHE A 39 7.96 -7.34 4.05
CA PHE A 39 7.97 -8.72 3.55
C PHE A 39 8.58 -8.81 2.14
N THR A 40 8.16 -7.93 1.23
CA THR A 40 8.69 -7.86 -0.13
C THR A 40 10.18 -7.55 -0.17
N ALA A 41 10.66 -6.67 0.71
CA ALA A 41 12.08 -6.34 0.78
C ALA A 41 12.94 -7.54 1.25
N GLU A 42 12.37 -8.45 2.05
CA GLU A 42 13.05 -9.64 2.56
C GLU A 42 13.00 -10.83 1.60
N HIS A 43 11.83 -11.08 0.99
CA HIS A 43 11.57 -12.31 0.22
C HIS A 43 11.45 -12.09 -1.29
N GLY A 44 11.42 -10.84 -1.75
CA GLY A 44 11.17 -10.48 -3.14
C GLY A 44 9.67 -10.35 -3.47
N GLU A 45 9.37 -9.68 -4.58
CA GLU A 45 8.00 -9.49 -5.07
C GLU A 45 7.34 -10.80 -5.50
N ASP A 46 8.10 -11.76 -6.02
CA ASP A 46 7.60 -13.06 -6.46
C ASP A 46 7.02 -13.92 -5.32
N ALA A 47 7.39 -13.62 -4.07
CA ALA A 47 6.85 -14.29 -2.88
C ALA A 47 5.48 -13.72 -2.46
N LEU A 48 5.05 -12.58 -3.02
CA LEU A 48 3.76 -12.00 -2.68
C LEU A 48 2.62 -12.81 -3.30
N ARG A 49 1.70 -13.18 -2.43
CA ARG A 49 0.42 -13.81 -2.75
C ARG A 49 -0.75 -13.01 -2.18
N PRO A 50 -1.97 -13.14 -2.73
CA PRO A 50 -3.16 -12.45 -2.23
C PRO A 50 -3.37 -12.57 -0.72
N GLU A 51 -3.06 -13.74 -0.13
CA GLU A 51 -3.28 -14.00 1.31
C GLU A 51 -2.45 -13.08 2.21
N HIS A 52 -1.32 -12.55 1.72
CA HIS A 52 -0.53 -11.57 2.48
C HIS A 52 -1.29 -10.26 2.62
N PHE A 53 -1.99 -9.82 1.58
CA PHE A 53 -2.79 -8.59 1.62
C PHE A 53 -4.00 -8.76 2.55
N ASP A 54 -4.65 -9.92 2.50
CA ASP A 54 -5.77 -10.23 3.40
C ASP A 54 -5.32 -10.25 4.87
N ALA A 55 -4.20 -10.92 5.17
CA ALA A 55 -3.61 -10.92 6.51
C ALA A 55 -3.17 -9.51 6.95
N ALA A 56 -2.57 -8.74 6.05
CA ALA A 56 -2.18 -7.36 6.30
C ALA A 56 -3.40 -6.46 6.59
N HIS A 57 -4.51 -6.67 5.90
CA HIS A 57 -5.74 -5.91 6.12
C HIS A 57 -6.41 -6.30 7.43
N ALA A 58 -6.45 -7.59 7.75
CA ALA A 58 -7.04 -8.13 8.97
C ALA A 58 -6.19 -7.89 10.25
N GLY A 59 -5.01 -7.28 10.14
CA GLY A 59 -4.12 -7.09 11.29
C GLY A 59 -3.41 -8.37 11.74
N LEU A 60 -3.44 -9.43 10.94
CA LEU A 60 -2.86 -10.73 11.25
C LEU A 60 -1.37 -10.80 10.83
N PRO A 61 -0.60 -11.77 11.36
CA PRO A 61 0.73 -12.08 10.85
C PRO A 61 0.70 -12.46 9.37
N LEU A 62 1.73 -12.04 8.61
CA LEU A 62 1.85 -12.45 7.22
C LEU A 62 2.22 -13.93 7.14
N PRO A 63 1.61 -14.71 6.22
CA PRO A 63 2.00 -16.08 5.99
C PRO A 63 3.45 -16.16 5.46
N PRO A 64 4.12 -17.31 5.58
CA PRO A 64 5.46 -17.50 5.03
C PRO A 64 5.45 -17.43 3.50
N PRO A 65 6.60 -17.11 2.85
CA PRO A 65 6.75 -17.09 1.40
C PRO A 65 6.33 -18.42 0.74
#